data_AF-A0A9N9F2B0-F1
#
_entry.id   AF-A0A9N9F2B0-F1
#
_cell.length_a   1.000
_cell.length_b   1.000
_cell.length_c   1.000
_cell.angle_alpha   90.00
_cell.angle_beta   90.00
_cell.angle_gamma   90.00
#
_symmetry.space_group_name_H-M   'P 1'
#
loop_
_entity.id
_entity.type
_entity.pdbx_description
1 polymer ?
#
loop_
_entity_poly.entity_id
_entity_poly.type
_entity_poly.pdbx_seq_one_letter_code
_entity_poly.pdbx_strand_id
1 'polypeptide(L)'
;MHTPSTRPSPTDPIGVSCIVPMCSHIDSTEHDLDVIVTEQGLADVRGLAPTERAKLIIDKCAHPDYRPILKDYFDFSLKKCLERGAAHEPHMLDKVFKMHLGLLGDEKTMKIKNWN
;
A
#
# COMPACT_ATOMS: atom_id res chain seq x y z
N MET A 1 -6.06 -13.75 1.75
CA MET A 1 -5.11 -13.34 2.80
C MET A 1 -5.86 -12.65 3.93
N HIS A 2 -5.56 -13.01 5.19
CA HIS A 2 -6.03 -12.29 6.38
C HIS A 2 -4.83 -11.65 7.09
N THR A 3 -4.95 -10.38 7.45
CA THR A 3 -3.95 -9.63 8.21
C THR A 3 -4.65 -8.50 8.98
N PRO A 4 -4.17 -8.06 10.16
CA PRO A 4 -4.59 -6.76 10.66
C PRO A 4 -4.15 -5.64 9.70
N SER A 5 -4.85 -4.50 9.69
CA SER A 5 -4.48 -3.37 8.83
C SER A 5 -3.21 -2.65 9.31
N THR A 6 -2.90 -2.74 10.61
CA THR A 6 -1.63 -2.31 11.21
C THR A 6 -1.09 -3.33 12.21
N ARG A 7 0.20 -3.25 12.54
CA ARG A 7 0.83 -4.01 13.64
C ARG A 7 1.49 -3.06 14.62
N PRO A 8 1.49 -3.35 15.93
CA PRO A 8 2.13 -2.49 16.92
C PRO A 8 3.59 -2.18 16.60
N SER A 9 4.02 -0.96 16.88
CA SER A 9 5.43 -0.56 16.86
C SER A 9 5.79 0.15 18.17
N PRO A 10 7.08 0.21 18.56
CA PRO A 10 7.47 0.86 19.81
C PRO A 10 7.29 2.39 19.81
N THR A 11 7.24 3.00 18.63
CA THR A 11 7.40 4.45 18.41
C THR A 11 6.17 5.11 17.81
N ASP A 12 5.33 4.36 17.08
CA ASP A 12 4.09 4.85 16.49
C ASP A 12 2.88 4.22 17.19
N PRO A 13 1.98 5.01 17.81
CA PRO A 13 0.80 4.48 18.49
C PRO A 13 -0.16 3.72 17.57
N ILE A 14 -0.15 4.02 16.26
CA ILE A 14 -0.92 3.28 15.25
C ILE A 14 -0.15 2.06 14.75
N GLY A 15 1.18 2.13 14.80
CA GLY A 15 2.08 1.03 14.49
C GLY A 15 2.66 1.11 13.08
N VAL A 16 2.78 -0.05 12.41
CA VAL A 16 3.24 -0.20 11.03
C VAL A 16 2.09 -0.65 10.15
N SER A 17 1.99 -0.10 8.93
CA SER A 17 0.94 -0.49 7.99
C SER A 17 1.20 -1.90 7.44
N CYS A 18 0.15 -2.72 7.35
CA CYS A 18 0.21 -4.00 6.62
C CYS A 18 -0.20 -3.85 5.14
N ILE A 19 -0.80 -2.73 4.77
CA ILE A 19 -1.00 -2.36 3.36
C ILE A 19 0.07 -1.33 2.98
N VAL A 20 0.90 -1.66 2.00
CA VAL A 20 2.05 -0.85 1.58
C VAL A 20 2.04 -0.65 0.07
N PRO A 21 2.73 0.37 -0.47
CA PRO A 21 2.85 0.56 -1.91
C PRO A 21 3.40 -0.68 -2.64
N MET A 22 4.42 -1.32 -2.08
CA MET A 22 5.04 -2.53 -2.62
C MET A 22 5.55 -3.37 -1.46
N CYS A 23 5.27 -4.67 -1.48
CA CYS A 23 5.83 -5.61 -0.50
C CYS A 23 7.35 -5.68 -0.64
N SER A 24 8.09 -5.64 0.46
CA SER A 24 9.56 -5.80 0.45
C SER A 24 10.00 -7.23 0.11
N HIS A 25 9.11 -8.19 0.27
CA HIS A 25 9.25 -9.58 -0.12
C HIS A 25 7.90 -10.10 -0.61
N ILE A 26 7.89 -10.95 -1.64
CA ILE A 26 6.68 -11.48 -2.27
C ILE A 26 6.72 -13.01 -2.18
N ASP A 27 5.92 -13.56 -1.27
CA ASP A 27 5.69 -15.01 -1.16
C ASP A 27 4.54 -15.49 -2.06
N SER A 28 3.58 -14.61 -2.35
CA SER A 28 2.39 -14.91 -3.14
C SER A 28 2.11 -13.73 -4.07
N THR A 29 1.95 -14.04 -5.36
CA THR A 29 1.71 -13.02 -6.38
C THR A 29 0.25 -12.57 -6.38
N GLU A 30 -0.07 -11.52 -7.14
CA GLU A 30 -1.44 -11.07 -7.32
C GLU A 30 -2.35 -12.15 -7.94
N HIS A 31 -1.78 -13.10 -8.69
CA HIS A 31 -2.50 -14.22 -9.29
C HIS A 31 -2.90 -15.29 -8.27
N ASP A 32 -2.26 -15.33 -7.10
CA ASP A 32 -2.54 -16.29 -6.04
C ASP A 32 -3.55 -15.76 -4.99
N LEU A 33 -3.95 -14.49 -5.13
CA LEU A 33 -4.76 -13.78 -4.13
C LEU A 33 -6.10 -13.31 -4.70
N ASP A 34 -7.18 -13.94 -4.20
CA ASP A 34 -8.56 -13.59 -4.55
C ASP A 34 -9.23 -12.62 -3.57
N VAL A 35 -8.89 -12.68 -2.28
CA VAL A 35 -9.56 -11.90 -1.24
C VAL A 35 -8.56 -11.44 -0.17
N ILE A 36 -8.65 -10.18 0.24
CA ILE A 36 -7.89 -9.60 1.35
C ILE A 36 -8.88 -9.19 2.45
N VAL A 37 -8.56 -9.51 3.71
CA VAL A 37 -9.41 -9.19 4.87
C VAL A 37 -8.56 -8.58 5.98
N THR A 38 -9.07 -7.48 6.54
CA THR A 38 -8.55 -6.78 7.73
C THR A 38 -9.71 -6.42 8.66
N GLU A 39 -9.42 -5.88 9.84
CA GLU A 39 -10.47 -5.35 10.73
C GLU A 39 -11.20 -4.12 10.17
N GLN A 40 -10.70 -3.50 9.09
CA GLN A 40 -11.35 -2.39 8.39
C GLN A 40 -12.39 -2.86 7.37
N GLY A 41 -12.28 -4.11 6.90
CA GLY A 41 -13.16 -4.65 5.87
C GLY A 41 -12.53 -5.74 5.00
N LEU A 42 -13.26 -6.09 3.94
CA LEU A 42 -12.93 -7.13 2.97
C LEU A 42 -12.82 -6.53 1.56
N ALA A 43 -11.77 -6.93 0.83
CA ALA A 43 -11.57 -6.64 -0.59
C ALA A 43 -11.58 -7.95 -1.39
N ASP A 44 -12.61 -8.17 -2.19
CA ASP A 44 -12.68 -9.24 -3.19
C ASP A 44 -12.13 -8.73 -4.52
N VAL A 45 -11.03 -9.30 -4.97
CA VAL A 45 -10.22 -8.78 -6.09
C VAL A 45 -10.30 -9.65 -7.34
N ARG A 46 -11.22 -10.62 -7.37
CA ARG A 46 -11.44 -11.49 -8.52
C ARG A 46 -11.94 -10.71 -9.72
N GLY A 47 -11.31 -10.94 -10.87
CA GLY A 47 -11.67 -10.29 -12.14
C GLY A 47 -11.30 -8.82 -12.26
N LEU A 48 -10.57 -8.25 -11.29
CA LEU A 48 -10.14 -6.85 -11.31
C LEU A 48 -8.74 -6.67 -11.92
N ALA A 49 -8.54 -5.60 -12.67
CA ALA A 49 -7.21 -5.17 -13.12
C ALA A 49 -6.36 -4.65 -11.94
N PRO A 50 -5.01 -4.63 -12.02
CA PRO A 50 -4.16 -4.25 -10.89
C PRO A 50 -4.49 -2.88 -10.28
N THR A 51 -4.85 -1.89 -11.10
CA THR A 51 -5.26 -0.56 -10.63
C THR A 51 -6.61 -0.57 -9.89
N GLU A 52 -7.54 -1.44 -10.28
CA GLU A 52 -8.82 -1.63 -9.60
C GLU A 52 -8.63 -2.39 -8.27
N ARG A 53 -7.77 -3.41 -8.27
CA ARG A 53 -7.34 -4.14 -7.06
C ARG A 53 -6.75 -3.19 -6.03
N ALA A 54 -5.81 -2.34 -6.44
CA ALA A 54 -5.15 -1.37 -5.56
C ALA A 54 -6.17 -0.41 -4.92
N LYS A 55 -7.07 0.19 -5.71
CA LYS A 55 -8.12 1.08 -5.20
C LYS A 55 -9.00 0.38 -4.16
N LEU A 56 -9.48 -0.83 -4.47
CA LEU A 56 -10.36 -1.57 -3.58
C LEU A 56 -9.65 -1.96 -2.26
N ILE A 57 -8.40 -2.43 -2.34
CA ILE A 57 -7.60 -2.79 -1.16
C ILE A 57 -7.37 -1.55 -0.29
N ILE A 58 -6.98 -0.41 -0.88
CA ILE A 58 -6.77 0.84 -0.13
C ILE A 58 -8.07 1.28 0.56
N ASP A 59 -9.20 1.25 -0.14
CA ASP A 59 -10.47 1.74 0.39
C ASP A 59 -11.06 0.83 1.47
N LYS A 60 -10.91 -0.50 1.33
CA LYS A 60 -11.56 -1.49 2.20
C LYS A 60 -10.67 -2.08 3.29
N CYS A 61 -9.36 -2.14 3.07
CA CYS A 61 -8.44 -2.89 3.94
C CYS A 61 -7.37 -2.01 4.61
N ALA A 62 -7.04 -0.84 4.07
CA ALA A 62 -6.06 0.02 4.71
C ALA A 62 -6.65 0.73 5.95
N HIS A 63 -5.82 0.84 7.00
CA HIS A 63 -6.13 1.62 8.19
C HIS A 63 -6.44 3.09 7.83
N PRO A 64 -7.41 3.74 8.48
CA PRO A 64 -7.78 5.14 8.19
C PRO A 64 -6.59 6.11 8.14
N ASP A 65 -5.62 5.99 9.05
CA ASP A 65 -4.40 6.81 9.07
C ASP A 65 -3.48 6.63 7.85
N TYR A 66 -3.43 5.43 7.26
CA TYR A 66 -2.55 5.14 6.12
C TYR A 66 -3.27 5.28 4.77
N ARG A 67 -4.60 5.26 4.74
CA ARG A 67 -5.39 5.38 3.50
C ARG A 67 -5.06 6.65 2.69
N PRO A 68 -4.94 7.86 3.28
CA PRO A 68 -4.54 9.06 2.55
C PRO A 68 -3.14 8.94 1.94
N ILE A 69 -2.19 8.38 2.69
CA ILE A 69 -0.80 8.19 2.25
C ILE A 69 -0.74 7.24 1.04
N LEU A 70 -1.46 6.13 1.11
CA LEU A 70 -1.52 5.13 0.04
C LEU A 70 -2.26 5.63 -1.19
N LYS A 71 -3.34 6.40 -1.00
CA LYS A 71 -4.09 7.01 -2.09
C LYS A 71 -3.25 8.06 -2.83
N ASP A 72 -2.51 8.88 -2.09
CA ASP A 72 -1.56 9.84 -2.68
C ASP A 72 -0.46 9.13 -3.48
N TYR A 73 0.08 8.02 -2.98
CA TYR A 73 1.05 7.20 -3.74
C TYR A 73 0.46 6.68 -5.05
N PHE A 74 -0.75 6.11 -4.97
CA PHE A 74 -1.42 5.51 -6.10
C PHE A 74 -1.74 6.56 -7.17
N ASP A 75 -2.34 7.70 -6.78
CA ASP A 75 -2.72 8.76 -7.69
C ASP A 75 -1.47 9.41 -8.34
N PHE A 76 -0.42 9.64 -7.56
CA PHE A 76 0.87 10.14 -8.05
C PHE A 76 1.50 9.19 -9.08
N SER A 77 1.60 7.90 -8.72
CA SER A 77 2.22 6.89 -9.57
C SER A 77 1.41 6.66 -10.84
N LEU A 78 0.07 6.58 -10.72
CA LEU A 78 -0.83 6.40 -11.85
C LEU A 78 -0.69 7.55 -12.85
N LYS A 79 -0.70 8.80 -12.38
CA LYS A 79 -0.49 9.97 -13.25
C LYS A 79 0.83 9.88 -14.01
N LYS A 80 1.94 9.63 -13.31
CA LYS A 80 3.28 9.57 -13.92
C LYS A 80 3.46 8.42 -14.88
N CYS A 81 2.84 7.27 -14.60
CA CYS A 81 2.87 6.12 -15.48
C CYS A 81 1.98 6.31 -16.72
N LEU A 82 0.82 6.96 -16.59
CA LEU A 82 -0.06 7.28 -17.71
C LEU A 82 0.62 8.23 -18.71
N GLU A 83 1.33 9.25 -18.22
CA GLU A 83 2.15 10.17 -19.04
C GLU A 83 3.19 9.42 -19.92
N ARG A 84 3.57 8.20 -19.52
CA ARG A 84 4.57 7.35 -20.19
C ARG A 84 3.98 6.16 -20.94
N GLY A 85 2.65 5.98 -20.91
CA GLY A 85 1.98 4.79 -21.46
C GLY A 85 2.30 3.48 -20.72
N ALA A 86 2.73 3.55 -19.44
CA ALA A 86 3.22 2.42 -18.66
C ALA A 86 2.42 2.22 -17.35
N ALA A 87 1.08 2.20 -17.45
CA ALA A 87 0.17 2.28 -16.31
C ALA A 87 -0.60 0.97 -15.99
N HIS A 88 -0.10 -0.19 -16.43
CA HIS A 88 -0.69 -1.47 -16.04
C HIS A 88 -0.60 -1.68 -14.52
N GLU A 89 0.61 -1.49 -13.97
CA GLU A 89 0.93 -1.54 -12.54
C GLU A 89 1.78 -0.31 -12.17
N PRO A 90 1.14 0.81 -11.81
CA PRO A 90 1.84 2.07 -11.69
C PRO A 90 2.69 2.14 -10.42
N HIS A 91 4.01 2.16 -10.58
CA HIS A 91 4.97 2.28 -9.48
C HIS A 91 6.09 3.28 -9.77
N MET A 92 6.46 4.05 -8.74
CA MET A 92 7.65 4.88 -8.71
C MET A 92 8.75 4.16 -7.92
N LEU A 93 9.67 3.49 -8.62
CA LEU A 93 10.66 2.58 -8.03
C LEU A 93 11.65 3.27 -7.08
N ASP A 94 11.89 4.56 -7.26
CA ASP A 94 12.67 5.40 -6.35
C ASP A 94 11.93 5.71 -5.03
N LYS A 95 10.64 5.35 -4.93
CA LYS A 95 9.75 5.72 -3.83
C LYS A 95 8.97 4.55 -3.22
N VAL A 96 8.81 3.42 -3.91
CA VAL A 96 8.01 2.25 -3.45
C VAL A 96 8.30 1.83 -2.01
N PHE A 97 9.55 1.95 -1.56
CA PHE A 97 9.98 1.54 -0.23
C PHE A 97 10.11 2.69 0.79
N LYS A 98 9.65 3.92 0.49
CA LYS A 98 9.80 5.10 1.38
C LYS A 98 9.21 4.86 2.78
N MET A 99 8.08 4.16 2.89
CA MET A 99 7.49 3.79 4.19
C MET A 99 8.40 2.85 5.00
N HIS A 100 8.98 1.84 4.35
CA HIS A 100 9.92 0.91 5.00
C HIS A 100 11.21 1.63 5.42
N LEU A 101 11.73 2.51 4.57
CA LEU A 101 12.92 3.30 4.87
C LEU A 101 12.67 4.28 6.04
N GLY A 102 11.50 4.90 6.14
CA GLY A 102 11.12 5.73 7.28
C GLY A 102 11.08 4.95 8.60
N LEU A 103 10.60 3.71 8.57
CA LEU A 103 10.61 2.82 9.72
C LEU A 103 12.03 2.43 10.16
N LEU A 104 12.94 2.23 9.20
CA LEU A 104 14.34 1.91 9.48
C LEU A 104 15.16 3.13 9.91
N GLY A 105 14.79 4.33 9.44
CA GLY A 105 15.45 5.60 9.75
C GLY A 105 15.22 6.10 11.17
N ASP A 106 15.48 7.39 11.38
CA ASP A 106 15.43 8.02 12.71
C ASP A 106 13.99 8.23 13.21
N GLU A 107 13.04 8.48 12.30
CA GLU A 107 11.64 8.72 12.67
C GLU A 107 10.93 7.46 13.17
N LYS A 108 11.47 6.26 12.88
CA LYS A 108 10.94 4.95 13.30
C LYS A 108 9.43 4.80 13.04
N THR A 109 8.94 5.34 11.93
CA THR A 109 7.52 5.24 11.53
C THR A 109 7.38 5.02 10.02
N MET A 110 6.29 4.34 9.64
CA MET A 110 5.87 4.24 8.24
C MET A 110 5.09 5.47 7.75
N LYS A 111 4.74 6.40 8.63
CA LYS A 111 4.07 7.64 8.24
C LYS A 111 5.06 8.52 7.48
N ILE A 112 4.62 9.03 6.33
CA ILE A 112 5.43 9.93 5.52
C ILE A 112 4.67 11.25 5.31
N LYS A 113 5.41 12.36 5.19
CA LYS A 113 4.81 13.69 5.01
C LYS A 113 4.35 13.94 3.57
N ASN A 114 5.05 13.39 2.59
CA ASN A 114 4.74 13.47 1.16
C ASN A 114 5.62 12.48 0.37
N TRP A 115 5.26 12.23 -0.89
CA TRP A 115 6.01 11.36 -1.81
C TRP A 115 7.11 12.06 -2.62
N ASN A 116 7.26 13.39 -2.50
CA ASN A 116 8.30 14.15 -3.20
C ASN A 116 9.68 14.01 -2.57
#